data_AF-A0A852UI83-F1
#
_entry.id   AF-A0A852UI83-F1
#
_cell.length_a   1.000
_cell.length_b   1.000
_cell.length_c   1.000
_cell.angle_alpha   90.00
_cell.angle_beta   90.00
_cell.angle_gamma   90.00
#
_symmetry.space_group_name_H-M   'P 1'
#
loop_
_entity.id
_entity.type
_entity.pdbx_description
1 polymer ?
#
loop_
_entity_poly.entity_id
_entity_poly.type
_entity_poly.pdbx_seq_one_letter_code
_entity_poly.pdbx_strand_id
1 'polypeptide(L)'
;MSDIQVYKKSPAQFNLDQRRARKSMRGQVMMFSLMIFMTIMSFSMVMAYQADVAGFSKFLIIPSLLLFAAVQVGLQLYYFMHMSEEGHGVPQMFMYTGVVLSFAVVLTFVTIVWW
;
A
#
# COMPACT_ATOMS: atom_id res chain seq x y z
N MET A 1 14.08 -38.64 -15.14
CA MET A 1 13.38 -38.14 -13.95
C MET A 1 14.46 -37.58 -13.03
N SER A 2 14.59 -36.26 -12.95
CA SER A 2 15.61 -35.62 -12.11
C SER A 2 15.20 -35.74 -10.65
N ASP A 3 16.00 -36.42 -9.85
CA ASP A 3 15.80 -36.53 -8.41
C ASP A 3 15.79 -35.14 -7.79
N ILE A 4 14.60 -34.70 -7.35
CA ILE A 4 14.47 -33.56 -6.46
C ILE A 4 15.07 -34.00 -5.14
N GLN A 5 16.36 -33.73 -4.97
CA GLN A 5 17.07 -33.81 -3.70
C GLN A 5 16.39 -32.82 -2.76
N VAL A 6 15.36 -33.29 -2.03
CA VAL A 6 14.69 -32.53 -0.99
C VAL A 6 15.74 -32.28 0.09
N TYR A 7 16.36 -31.10 0.04
CA TYR A 7 17.25 -30.61 1.07
C TYR A 7 16.48 -30.63 2.40
N LYS A 8 16.66 -31.68 3.20
CA LYS A 8 16.07 -31.81 4.53
C LYS A 8 16.73 -30.76 5.42
N LYS A 9 16.14 -29.57 5.43
CA LYS A 9 16.50 -28.46 6.32
C LYS A 9 16.59 -28.99 7.76
N SER A 10 17.73 -28.77 8.42
CA SER A 10 17.93 -29.20 9.81
C SER A 10 16.81 -28.65 10.70
N PRO A 11 16.35 -29.38 11.74
CA PRO A 11 15.27 -28.92 12.62
C PRO A 11 15.55 -27.54 13.27
N ALA A 12 16.83 -27.18 13.42
CA ALA A 12 17.23 -25.85 13.87
C ALA A 12 16.91 -24.76 12.84
N GLN A 13 17.13 -24.99 11.54
CA GLN A 13 16.85 -24.03 10.47
C GLN A 13 15.35 -23.80 10.28
N PHE A 14 14.53 -24.86 10.39
CA PHE A 14 13.06 -24.72 10.33
C PHE A 14 12.51 -23.81 11.42
N ASN A 15 13.02 -23.95 12.65
CA ASN A 15 12.62 -23.11 13.78
C ASN A 15 13.05 -21.64 13.59
N LEU A 16 14.19 -21.38 12.96
CA LEU A 16 14.66 -20.02 12.66
C LEU A 16 13.81 -19.35 11.57
N ASP A 17 13.50 -20.07 10.50
CA ASP A 17 12.62 -19.58 9.43
C ASP A 17 11.23 -19.24 9.96
N GLN A 18 10.68 -20.09 10.82
CA GLN A 18 9.36 -19.86 11.40
C GLN A 18 9.34 -18.64 12.33
N ARG A 19 10.44 -18.37 13.05
CA ARG A 19 10.61 -17.14 13.85
C ARG A 19 10.75 -15.90 12.96
N ARG A 20 11.50 -16.01 11.85
CA ARG A 20 11.69 -14.92 10.88
C ARG A 20 10.38 -14.57 10.17
N ALA A 21 9.61 -15.57 9.74
CA ALA A 21 8.30 -15.41 9.14
C ALA A 21 7.31 -14.73 10.09
N ARG A 22 7.22 -15.17 11.35
CA ARG A 22 6.35 -14.50 12.35
C ARG A 22 6.71 -13.03 12.58
N LYS A 23 8.00 -12.67 12.52
CA LYS A 23 8.45 -11.28 12.67
C LYS A 23 8.06 -10.44 11.44
N SER A 24 8.20 -10.98 10.24
CA SER A 24 7.77 -10.34 8.98
C SER A 24 6.24 -10.12 8.95
N MET A 25 5.47 -11.15 9.32
CA MET A 25 4.00 -11.08 9.35
C MET A 25 3.47 -10.01 10.33
N ARG A 26 4.16 -9.76 11.45
CA ARG A 26 3.76 -8.69 12.38
C ARG A 26 3.86 -7.31 11.75
N GLY A 27 4.88 -7.05 10.94
CA GLY A 27 4.99 -5.80 10.17
C GLY A 27 3.86 -5.65 9.16
N GLN A 28 3.47 -6.76 8.51
CA GLN A 28 2.35 -6.79 7.57
C GLN A 28 1.04 -6.43 8.22
N VAL A 29 0.75 -7.08 9.34
CA VAL A 29 -0.49 -6.85 10.08
C VAL A 29 -0.56 -5.42 10.59
N MET A 30 0.54 -4.86 11.10
CA MET A 30 0.58 -3.46 11.55
C MET A 30 0.27 -2.47 10.42
N MET A 31 0.90 -2.62 9.26
CA MET A 31 0.66 -1.74 8.11
C MET A 31 -0.75 -1.93 7.53
N PHE A 32 -1.24 -3.16 7.50
CA PHE A 32 -2.60 -3.46 7.09
C PHE A 32 -3.63 -2.80 8.02
N SER A 33 -3.42 -2.87 9.33
CA SER A 33 -4.25 -2.17 10.31
C SER A 33 -4.20 -0.65 10.14
N LEU A 34 -3.03 -0.08 9.85
CA LEU A 34 -2.89 1.36 9.58
C LEU A 34 -3.65 1.79 8.32
N MET A 35 -3.59 1.01 7.24
CA MET A 35 -4.33 1.29 6.01
C MET A 35 -5.83 1.29 6.25
N ILE A 36 -6.35 0.28 6.95
CA ILE A 36 -7.78 0.21 7.31
C ILE A 36 -8.17 1.43 8.15
N PHE A 37 -7.39 1.75 9.18
CA PHE A 37 -7.65 2.89 10.06
C PHE A 37 -7.77 4.21 9.28
N MET A 38 -6.80 4.51 8.42
CA MET A 38 -6.82 5.71 7.58
C MET A 38 -8.01 5.73 6.61
N THR A 39 -8.42 4.57 6.08
CA THR A 39 -9.54 4.47 5.14
C THR A 39 -10.87 4.69 5.84
N ILE A 40 -11.06 4.11 7.03
CA ILE A 40 -12.26 4.34 7.85
C ILE A 40 -12.36 5.83 8.20
N MET A 41 -11.25 6.45 8.62
CA MET A 41 -11.25 7.89 8.95
C MET A 41 -11.63 8.76 7.74
N SER A 42 -11.09 8.45 6.56
CA SER A 42 -11.42 9.10 5.29
C SER A 42 -12.93 9.01 4.97
N PHE A 43 -13.52 7.82 5.09
CA PHE A 43 -14.96 7.64 4.87
C PHE A 43 -15.82 8.32 5.94
N SER A 44 -15.41 8.29 7.20
CA SER A 44 -16.10 9.02 8.27
C SER A 44 -16.12 10.53 7.99
N MET A 45 -15.04 11.09 7.44
CA MET A 45 -14.98 12.50 7.07
C MET A 45 -15.94 12.86 5.92
N VAL A 46 -16.07 11.98 4.92
CA VAL A 46 -17.06 12.15 3.83
C VAL A 46 -18.49 11.96 4.31
N MET A 47 -18.72 11.01 5.22
CA MET A 47 -20.04 10.77 5.78
C MET A 47 -20.50 11.95 6.66
N ALA A 48 -19.60 12.50 7.48
CA ALA A 48 -19.87 13.71 8.27
C ALA A 48 -20.17 14.92 7.37
N TYR A 49 -19.50 15.01 6.22
CA TYR A 49 -19.80 16.01 5.21
C TYR A 49 -21.20 15.84 4.61
N GLN A 50 -21.56 14.62 4.21
CA GLN A 50 -22.90 14.34 3.65
C GLN A 50 -24.03 14.55 4.66
N ALA A 51 -23.77 14.36 5.95
CA ALA A 51 -24.73 14.60 7.03
C ALA A 51 -24.94 16.09 7.35
N ASP A 52 -24.43 17.01 6.52
CA ASP A 52 -24.56 18.47 6.63
C ASP A 52 -24.10 19.04 7.99
N VAL A 53 -23.09 18.40 8.61
CA VAL A 53 -22.52 18.88 9.88
C VAL A 53 -21.86 20.24 9.64
N ALA A 54 -22.38 21.28 10.29
CA ALA A 54 -21.90 22.64 10.16
C ALA A 54 -20.37 22.75 10.39
N GLY A 55 -19.64 23.27 9.40
CA GLY A 55 -18.19 23.46 9.44
C GLY A 55 -17.39 22.56 8.48
N PHE A 56 -18.01 21.52 7.92
CA PHE A 56 -17.39 20.66 6.91
C PHE A 56 -17.66 21.22 5.51
N SER A 57 -16.82 22.14 5.05
CA SER A 57 -16.90 22.64 3.66
C SER A 57 -16.16 21.71 2.70
N LYS A 58 -16.68 21.50 1.47
CA LYS A 58 -16.04 20.70 0.41
C LYS A 58 -14.56 21.03 0.22
N PHE A 59 -14.21 22.30 0.41
CA PHE A 59 -12.86 22.83 0.28
C PHE A 59 -11.86 22.29 1.31
N LEU A 60 -12.29 21.82 2.48
CA LEU A 60 -11.40 21.23 3.49
C LEU A 60 -11.33 19.71 3.37
N ILE A 61 -12.42 19.08 2.92
CA ILE A 61 -12.52 17.62 2.84
C ILE A 61 -11.75 17.09 1.63
N ILE A 62 -11.93 17.69 0.45
CA ILE A 62 -11.31 17.20 -0.79
C ILE A 62 -9.77 17.14 -0.66
N PRO A 63 -9.07 18.18 -0.16
CA PRO A 63 -7.63 18.12 0.04
C PRO A 63 -7.21 17.10 1.10
N SER A 64 -7.96 16.98 2.19
CA SER A 64 -7.68 16.02 3.27
C SER A 64 -7.79 14.57 2.78
N LEU A 65 -8.79 14.28 1.95
CA LEU A 65 -8.97 12.98 1.31
C LEU A 65 -7.85 12.67 0.32
N LEU A 66 -7.45 13.64 -0.51
CA LEU A 66 -6.32 13.49 -1.42
C LEU A 66 -5.02 13.22 -0.68
N LEU A 67 -4.80 13.87 0.48
CA LEU A 67 -3.66 13.60 1.33
C LEU A 67 -3.68 12.16 1.84
N PHE A 68 -4.81 11.68 2.37
CA PHE A 68 -4.93 10.29 2.79
C PHE A 68 -4.75 9.31 1.63
N ALA A 69 -5.30 9.60 0.45
CA ALA A 69 -5.13 8.77 -0.74
C ALA A 69 -3.66 8.70 -1.18
N ALA A 70 -2.93 9.83 -1.17
CA ALA A 70 -1.50 9.86 -1.49
C ALA A 70 -0.67 9.02 -0.49
N VAL A 71 -0.95 9.15 0.81
CA VAL A 71 -0.28 8.34 1.85
C VAL A 71 -0.61 6.85 1.67
N GLN A 72 -1.85 6.51 1.32
CA GLN A 72 -2.25 5.12 1.04
C GLN A 72 -1.46 4.54 -0.13
N VAL A 73 -1.37 5.25 -1.26
CA VAL A 73 -0.60 4.79 -2.42
C VAL A 73 0.88 4.62 -2.05
N GLY A 74 1.47 5.56 -1.30
CA GLY A 74 2.85 5.47 -0.83
C GLY A 74 3.10 4.28 0.09
N LEU A 75 2.25 4.07 1.10
CA LEU A 75 2.33 2.93 2.02
C LEU A 75 2.11 1.60 1.30
N GLN A 76 1.18 1.55 0.35
CA GLN A 76 0.92 0.36 -0.45
C GLN A 76 2.13 0.01 -1.31
N LEU A 77 2.74 0.99 -1.98
CA LEU A 77 3.95 0.77 -2.77
C LEU A 77 5.14 0.33 -1.89
N TYR A 78 5.36 0.99 -0.76
CA TYR A 78 6.44 0.66 0.18
C TYR A 78 6.30 -0.74 0.80
N TYR A 79 5.06 -1.19 1.06
CA TYR A 79 4.83 -2.49 1.69
C TYR A 79 4.74 -3.64 0.67
N PHE A 80 4.12 -3.42 -0.50
CA PHE A 80 4.12 -4.42 -1.57
C PHE A 80 5.52 -4.65 -2.15
N MET A 81 6.36 -3.62 -2.18
CA MET A 81 7.77 -3.77 -2.51
C MET A 81 8.56 -3.99 -1.23
N HIS A 82 8.70 -5.26 -0.83
CA HIS A 82 9.54 -5.77 0.26
C HIS A 82 11.01 -5.33 0.10
N MET A 83 11.31 -4.05 0.33
CA MET A 83 12.60 -3.40 0.09
C MET A 83 13.69 -3.82 1.11
N SER A 84 13.45 -4.90 1.85
CA SER A 84 14.38 -5.44 2.84
C SER A 84 15.24 -6.60 2.31
N GLU A 85 15.07 -7.02 1.05
CA GLU A 85 15.89 -8.10 0.48
C GLU A 85 16.63 -7.62 -0.78
N GLU A 86 17.96 -7.63 -0.65
CA GLU A 86 18.97 -7.25 -1.64
C GLU A 86 18.78 -8.05 -2.94
N GLY A 87 18.33 -7.39 -4.02
CA GLY A 87 18.14 -8.00 -5.34
C GLY A 87 17.61 -7.01 -6.38
N HIS A 88 18.44 -6.67 -7.35
CA HIS A 88 18.39 -5.45 -8.17
C HIS A 88 17.22 -5.24 -9.14
N GLY A 89 16.96 -3.96 -9.47
CA GLY A 89 16.48 -3.47 -10.77
C GLY A 89 14.97 -3.47 -11.02
N VAL A 90 14.31 -4.61 -10.82
CA VAL A 90 12.91 -4.80 -11.22
C VAL A 90 11.91 -4.00 -10.36
N PRO A 91 12.02 -3.96 -9.02
CA PRO A 91 11.10 -3.17 -8.18
C PRO A 91 11.15 -1.68 -8.51
N GLN A 92 12.36 -1.15 -8.75
CA GLN A 92 12.56 0.26 -9.10
C GLN A 92 11.96 0.60 -10.48
N MET A 93 12.06 -0.31 -11.45
CA MET A 93 11.45 -0.13 -12.78
C MET A 93 9.92 -0.13 -12.69
N PHE A 94 9.33 -1.01 -11.89
CA PHE A 94 7.88 -1.02 -11.61
C PHE A 94 7.43 0.25 -10.89
N MET A 95 8.24 0.80 -9.99
CA MET A 95 7.92 2.04 -9.27
C MET A 95 7.89 3.25 -10.22
N TYR A 96 8.88 3.38 -11.11
CA TYR A 96 8.91 4.47 -12.09
C TYR A 96 7.74 4.36 -13.09
N THR A 97 7.48 3.14 -13.58
CA THR A 97 6.37 2.86 -14.49
C THR A 97 5.02 3.11 -13.82
N GLY A 98 4.86 2.71 -12.56
CA GLY A 98 3.64 2.92 -11.77
C GLY A 98 3.34 4.40 -11.52
N VAL A 99 4.36 5.21 -11.22
CA VAL A 99 4.20 6.67 -11.06
C VAL A 99 3.83 7.32 -12.40
N VAL A 100 4.53 6.99 -13.48
CA VAL A 100 4.25 7.53 -14.82
C VAL A 100 2.85 7.15 -15.30
N LEU A 101 2.44 5.89 -15.13
CA LEU A 101 1.08 5.43 -15.46
C LEU A 101 0.03 6.11 -14.61
N SER A 102 0.22 6.18 -13.29
CA SER A 102 -0.76 6.82 -12.40
C SER A 102 -0.94 8.29 -12.75
N PHE A 103 0.16 9.00 -13.05
CA PHE A 103 0.11 10.38 -13.48
C PHE A 103 -0.60 10.53 -14.84
N ALA A 104 -0.24 9.71 -15.82
CA ALA A 104 -0.84 9.75 -17.16
C ALA A 104 -2.35 9.43 -17.13
N VAL A 105 -2.76 8.43 -16.34
CA VAL A 105 -4.16 8.05 -16.18
C VAL A 105 -4.94 9.19 -15.53
N VAL A 106 -4.50 9.71 -14.38
CA VAL A 106 -5.19 10.82 -13.71
C VAL A 106 -5.30 12.03 -14.63
N LEU A 107 -4.21 12.40 -15.31
CA LEU A 107 -4.20 13.53 -16.22
C LEU A 107 -5.18 13.34 -17.38
N THR A 108 -5.18 12.15 -17.99
CA THR A 108 -6.10 11.81 -19.09
C THR A 108 -7.56 11.87 -18.65
N PHE A 109 -7.90 11.26 -17.51
CA PHE A 109 -9.27 11.26 -17.00
C PHE A 109 -9.74 12.64 -16.56
N VAL A 110 -8.88 13.45 -15.92
CA VAL A 110 -9.22 14.85 -15.61
C VAL A 110 -9.47 15.65 -16.89
N THR A 111 -8.64 15.47 -17.93
CA THR A 111 -8.84 16.20 -19.20
C THR A 111 -10.09 15.77 -19.97
N ILE A 112 -10.50 14.50 -19.89
CA ILE A 112 -11.69 13.99 -20.60
C ILE A 112 -12.98 14.31 -19.83
N VAL A 113 -13.00 14.15 -18.51
CA VAL A 113 -14.22 14.36 -17.68
C VAL A 113 -14.58 15.84 -17.53
N TRP A 114 -13.62 16.75 -17.72
CA TRP A 114 -13.84 18.19 -17.58
C TRP A 114 -14.41 18.87 -18.84
N TRP A 115 -14.61 18.11 -19.92
CA TRP A 115 -15.35 18.53 -21.12
C TRP A 115 -16.79 17.99 -21.08
#